data_AF-A0A7R9Q7R5-F1
#
_entry.id   AF-A0A7R9Q7R5-F1
#
_cell.length_a   1.000
_cell.length_b   1.000
_cell.length_c   1.000
_cell.angle_alpha   90.00
_cell.angle_beta   90.00
_cell.angle_gamma   90.00
#
_symmetry.space_group_name_H-M   'P 1'
#
loop_
_entity.id
_entity.type
_entity.pdbx_description
1 polymer ?
#
loop_
_entity_poly.entity_id
_entity_poly.type
_entity_poly.pdbx_seq_one_letter_code
_entity_poly.pdbx_strand_id
1 'polypeptide(L)'
;MTVSTQDNGHDNTQDMNKLIDCLINYAKEYHIKRLDPFYMREKHTIDFNEYGIVARILITGHMCLLILLTLISQTLAGRCPQSTRVLHPCHCHADTHTIECGPSPIKYSLRHVFHALSEHMADRPQPERQFRTLLFNNPAIEDWESNLLGDISFHNITIDNARALTRIASNAFNRTGGQVRTFTVQGPNRLGAQQYVNQLFDALSSLANIREVSLELPALRSFPSYAFVTPISGAKQAKFERFWLRAPRLHTVPNYAFYELHALRWVTVRADRLSRVEAHAFDFEWPANHVLHVDLQHNRMPESSVESDCFMDTKRPVRLLLGHNGWQSVARAVFEPLLNTDPRNVIDLAGNPLRCDCRIAWLIREPELYRKQLVNGHCVGDNGGGMGASGVAVTDGNTTAGAGAVSVVNVWSLDESRYARCDPHNNGGYHNYTPELVLKMSSSGVAVGTGGYLSAGGCYGPTLLY
;
A
#
# COMPACT_ATOMS: atom_id res chain seq x y z
N MET A 1 21.33 -45.66 -12.88
CA MET A 1 21.81 -44.49 -12.12
C MET A 1 20.62 -43.88 -11.40
N THR A 2 20.60 -43.98 -10.08
CA THR A 2 19.67 -43.26 -9.20
C THR A 2 20.15 -41.81 -9.11
N VAL A 3 19.28 -40.84 -9.45
CA VAL A 3 19.51 -39.42 -9.18
C VAL A 3 18.33 -38.88 -8.40
N SER A 4 18.63 -38.37 -7.20
CA SER A 4 17.74 -37.64 -6.32
C SER A 4 17.39 -36.27 -6.93
N THR A 5 16.10 -35.92 -6.96
CA THR A 5 15.63 -34.59 -7.35
C THR A 5 15.40 -33.74 -6.09
N GLN A 6 16.36 -32.89 -5.76
CA GLN A 6 16.10 -31.64 -5.06
C GLN A 6 15.75 -30.60 -6.14
N ASP A 7 14.47 -30.20 -6.23
CA ASP A 7 14.06 -29.15 -7.17
C ASP A 7 13.66 -27.88 -6.44
N ASN A 8 14.58 -26.91 -6.49
CA ASN A 8 14.32 -25.50 -6.34
C ASN A 8 13.60 -24.99 -7.61
N GLY A 9 12.65 -24.08 -7.42
CA GLY A 9 11.78 -23.52 -8.46
C GLY A 9 12.50 -23.23 -9.78
N HIS A 10 12.10 -23.95 -10.83
CA HIS A 10 12.69 -23.85 -12.16
C HIS A 10 12.12 -22.65 -12.93
N ASP A 11 13.06 -21.84 -13.41
CA ASP A 11 12.91 -20.78 -14.38
C ASP A 11 12.82 -21.40 -15.78
N ASN A 12 11.85 -20.97 -16.61
CA ASN A 12 11.57 -21.52 -17.95
C ASN A 12 12.79 -21.49 -18.89
N THR A 13 13.80 -20.69 -18.56
CA THR A 13 15.09 -20.57 -19.24
C THR A 13 15.95 -21.84 -19.10
N GLN A 14 15.81 -22.58 -17.99
CA GLN A 14 16.65 -23.74 -17.67
C GLN A 14 16.26 -24.99 -18.48
N ASP A 15 14.99 -25.13 -18.85
CA ASP A 15 14.50 -26.25 -19.67
C ASP A 15 14.75 -26.03 -21.18
N MET A 16 14.72 -24.78 -21.64
CA MET A 16 15.20 -24.42 -22.98
C MET A 16 16.70 -24.70 -23.16
N ASN A 17 17.51 -24.44 -22.14
CA ASN A 17 18.95 -24.71 -22.19
C ASN A 17 19.26 -26.22 -22.22
N LYS A 18 18.50 -27.05 -21.50
CA LYS A 18 18.62 -28.53 -21.59
C LYS A 18 18.26 -29.07 -22.98
N LEU A 19 17.27 -28.46 -23.65
CA LEU A 19 16.87 -28.83 -25.02
C LEU A 19 17.96 -28.44 -26.03
N ILE A 20 18.54 -27.24 -25.89
CA ILE A 20 19.64 -26.75 -26.72
C ILE A 20 20.89 -27.62 -26.52
N ASP A 21 21.23 -27.99 -25.29
CA ASP A 21 22.36 -28.88 -25.00
C ASP A 21 22.16 -30.30 -25.55
N CYS A 22 20.92 -30.80 -25.58
CA CYS A 22 20.58 -32.08 -26.21
C CYS A 22 20.81 -32.02 -27.73
N LEU A 23 20.36 -30.96 -28.39
CA LEU A 23 20.56 -30.75 -29.83
C LEU A 23 22.04 -30.51 -30.20
N ILE A 24 22.79 -29.79 -29.36
CA ILE A 24 24.22 -29.53 -29.56
C ILE A 24 25.06 -30.80 -29.37
N ASN A 25 24.75 -31.62 -28.36
CA ASN A 25 25.44 -32.89 -28.15
C ASN A 25 25.13 -33.88 -29.28
N TYR A 26 23.89 -33.90 -29.78
CA TYR A 26 23.50 -34.66 -30.98
C TYR A 26 24.31 -34.23 -32.23
N ALA A 27 24.47 -32.93 -32.48
CA ALA A 27 25.26 -32.45 -33.63
C ALA A 27 26.77 -32.77 -33.50
N LYS A 28 27.30 -32.83 -32.28
CA LYS A 28 28.71 -33.12 -32.00
C LYS A 28 29.06 -34.61 -32.10
N GLU A 29 28.18 -35.49 -31.62
CA GLU A 29 28.42 -36.93 -31.55
C GLU A 29 28.46 -37.60 -32.95
N TYR A 30 27.79 -37.00 -33.95
CA TYR A 30 27.70 -37.56 -35.31
C TYR A 30 28.51 -36.79 -36.37
N HIS A 31 29.43 -35.90 -35.96
CA HIS A 31 30.35 -35.17 -36.84
C HIS A 31 29.71 -34.60 -38.13
N ILE A 32 28.51 -34.02 -38.05
CA ILE A 32 27.83 -33.44 -39.21
C ILE A 32 28.55 -32.15 -39.63
N LYS A 33 29.63 -32.29 -40.40
CA LYS A 33 30.26 -31.20 -41.15
C LYS A 33 29.78 -31.31 -42.60
N ARG A 34 29.15 -30.23 -43.08
CA ARG A 34 28.82 -29.92 -44.50
C ARG A 34 28.95 -31.08 -45.48
N LEU A 35 27.80 -31.56 -45.98
CA LEU A 35 27.70 -32.39 -47.18
C LEU A 35 28.45 -31.72 -48.34
N ASP A 36 29.60 -32.27 -48.71
CA ASP A 36 30.34 -31.90 -49.93
C ASP A 36 29.89 -32.84 -51.07
N PRO A 37 29.37 -32.37 -52.22
CA PRO A 37 28.68 -33.22 -53.19
C PRO A 37 29.57 -34.17 -54.00
N PHE A 38 30.87 -34.26 -53.73
CA PHE A 38 31.83 -34.93 -54.61
C PHE A 38 32.24 -36.36 -54.22
N TYR A 39 31.73 -36.89 -53.09
CA TYR A 39 32.16 -38.19 -52.55
C TYR A 39 31.27 -39.39 -52.92
N MET A 40 30.52 -39.30 -54.01
CA MET A 40 29.62 -40.35 -54.51
C MET A 40 30.03 -40.83 -55.91
N ARG A 41 31.26 -41.33 -56.04
CA ARG A 41 31.64 -42.20 -57.16
C ARG A 41 32.78 -43.10 -56.73
N GLU A 42 32.58 -44.40 -56.93
CA GLU A 42 33.51 -45.50 -56.62
C GLU A 42 33.53 -45.96 -55.16
N LYS A 43 32.55 -46.80 -54.80
CA LYS A 43 32.85 -48.19 -54.40
C LYS A 43 31.57 -49.01 -54.27
N HIS A 44 31.51 -50.08 -55.04
CA HIS A 44 30.59 -51.19 -54.87
C HIS A 44 31.03 -52.03 -53.67
N THR A 45 30.43 -51.80 -52.50
CA THR A 45 30.27 -52.78 -51.41
C THR A 45 29.34 -52.16 -50.37
N ILE A 46 28.08 -52.61 -50.32
CA ILE A 46 27.12 -52.22 -49.29
C ILE A 46 27.44 -53.07 -48.05
N ASP A 47 27.99 -52.44 -47.02
CA ASP A 47 28.28 -53.06 -45.73
C ASP A 47 27.03 -53.02 -44.85
N PHE A 48 26.68 -54.14 -44.22
CA PHE A 48 25.44 -54.33 -43.44
C PHE A 48 25.38 -53.50 -42.13
N ASN A 49 26.32 -52.59 -41.90
CA ASN A 49 26.38 -51.68 -40.76
C ASN A 49 25.58 -50.37 -40.92
N GLU A 50 25.19 -49.99 -42.14
CA GLU A 50 24.45 -48.73 -42.35
C GLU A 50 23.00 -48.79 -41.85
N TYR A 51 22.36 -49.96 -41.85
CA TYR A 51 21.00 -50.12 -41.29
C TYR A 51 20.96 -49.88 -39.79
N GLY A 52 22.03 -50.19 -39.05
CA GLY A 52 22.13 -49.93 -37.62
C GLY A 52 22.22 -48.43 -37.30
N ILE A 53 22.89 -47.66 -38.16
CA ILE A 53 23.03 -46.20 -38.00
C ILE A 53 21.72 -45.50 -38.36
N VAL A 54 21.10 -45.86 -39.49
CA VAL A 54 19.80 -45.30 -39.91
C VAL A 54 18.70 -45.66 -38.91
N ALA A 55 18.67 -46.90 -38.40
CA ALA A 55 17.73 -47.30 -37.35
C ALA A 55 17.96 -46.55 -36.04
N ARG A 56 19.22 -46.35 -35.60
CA ARG A 56 19.53 -45.57 -34.39
C ARG A 56 19.14 -44.10 -34.53
N ILE A 57 19.37 -43.48 -35.69
CA ILE A 57 18.95 -42.10 -36.00
C ILE A 57 17.43 -41.98 -36.00
N LEU A 58 16.72 -42.93 -36.64
CA LEU A 58 15.26 -42.95 -36.63
C LEU A 58 14.71 -43.15 -35.22
N ILE A 59 15.27 -44.05 -34.40
CA ILE A 59 14.82 -44.32 -33.04
C ILE A 59 15.09 -43.13 -32.11
N THR A 60 16.28 -42.53 -32.15
CA THR A 60 16.58 -41.34 -31.31
C THR A 60 15.80 -40.10 -31.79
N GLY A 61 15.63 -39.93 -33.09
CA GLY A 61 14.75 -38.90 -33.66
C GLY A 61 13.29 -39.09 -33.24
N HIS A 62 12.76 -40.32 -33.28
CA HIS A 62 11.41 -40.64 -32.81
C HIS A 62 11.26 -40.42 -31.31
N MET A 63 12.27 -40.80 -30.51
CA MET A 63 12.25 -40.58 -29.06
C MET A 63 12.32 -39.09 -28.73
N CYS A 64 13.14 -38.30 -29.43
CA CYS A 64 13.14 -36.84 -29.27
C CYS A 64 11.84 -36.21 -29.72
N LEU A 65 11.23 -36.67 -30.82
CA LEU A 65 9.92 -36.21 -31.27
C LEU A 65 8.82 -36.61 -30.28
N LEU A 66 8.87 -37.81 -29.71
CA LEU A 66 7.94 -38.26 -28.67
C LEU A 66 8.12 -37.45 -27.39
N ILE A 67 9.35 -37.13 -26.97
CA ILE A 67 9.64 -36.27 -25.83
C ILE A 67 9.16 -34.84 -26.12
N LEU A 68 9.38 -34.33 -27.33
CA LEU A 68 8.89 -33.02 -27.75
C LEU A 68 7.35 -33.02 -27.78
N LEU A 69 6.71 -34.08 -28.29
CA LEU A 69 5.26 -34.23 -28.33
C LEU A 69 4.67 -34.43 -26.94
N THR A 70 5.36 -35.09 -26.00
CA THR A 70 4.90 -35.20 -24.60
C THR A 70 5.10 -33.90 -23.85
N LEU A 71 6.20 -33.16 -24.07
CA LEU A 71 6.39 -31.80 -23.54
C LEU A 71 5.38 -30.82 -24.13
N ILE A 72 5.12 -30.91 -25.43
CA ILE A 72 4.06 -30.17 -26.14
C ILE A 72 2.68 -30.59 -25.59
N SER A 73 2.43 -31.87 -25.33
CA SER A 73 1.17 -32.35 -24.75
C SER A 73 0.99 -31.91 -23.29
N GLN A 74 2.06 -31.87 -22.49
CA GLN A 74 2.05 -31.34 -21.12
C GLN A 74 1.83 -29.83 -21.10
N THR A 75 2.30 -29.11 -22.11
CA THR A 75 2.04 -27.68 -22.28
C THR A 75 0.65 -27.38 -22.90
N LEU A 76 0.07 -28.30 -23.67
CA LEU A 76 -1.28 -28.21 -24.25
C LEU A 76 -2.40 -28.72 -23.31
N ALA A 77 -2.08 -29.47 -22.26
CA ALA A 77 -3.03 -29.83 -21.21
C ALA A 77 -3.29 -28.60 -20.33
N GLY A 78 -4.13 -27.68 -20.81
CA GLY A 78 -4.50 -26.46 -20.08
C GLY A 78 -4.86 -26.73 -18.62
N ARG A 79 -4.53 -25.78 -17.72
CA ARG A 79 -4.89 -25.84 -16.29
C ARG A 79 -6.41 -25.87 -16.07
N CYS A 80 -7.18 -25.39 -17.03
CA CYS A 80 -8.63 -25.46 -17.00
C CYS A 80 -9.13 -26.87 -17.39
N PRO A 81 -10.16 -27.39 -16.71
CA PRO A 81 -10.84 -28.61 -17.13
C PRO A 81 -11.34 -28.51 -18.59
N GLN A 82 -11.18 -29.59 -19.36
CA GLN A 82 -11.69 -29.65 -20.75
C GLN A 82 -13.23 -29.57 -20.80
N SER A 83 -13.90 -30.12 -19.78
CA SER A 83 -15.36 -30.04 -19.63
C SER A 83 -15.74 -28.87 -18.72
N THR A 84 -16.54 -27.95 -19.23
CA THR A 84 -17.07 -26.81 -18.46
C THR A 84 -18.02 -27.23 -17.33
N ARG A 85 -18.53 -28.47 -17.35
CA ARG A 85 -19.43 -29.00 -16.31
C ARG A 85 -18.77 -29.15 -14.95
N VAL A 86 -17.45 -29.33 -14.90
CA VAL A 86 -16.70 -29.52 -13.64
C VAL A 86 -16.79 -28.28 -12.76
N LEU A 87 -16.73 -27.09 -13.37
CA LEU A 87 -16.71 -25.82 -12.65
C LEU A 87 -18.04 -25.10 -12.64
N HIS A 88 -19.04 -25.57 -13.38
CA HIS A 88 -20.33 -24.91 -13.48
C HIS A 88 -20.95 -24.69 -12.07
N PRO A 89 -21.42 -23.47 -11.75
CA PRO A 89 -21.67 -22.33 -12.65
C PRO A 89 -20.51 -21.33 -12.81
N CYS A 90 -19.32 -21.64 -12.29
CA CYS A 90 -18.10 -20.89 -12.56
C CYS A 90 -17.47 -21.28 -13.91
N HIS A 91 -16.63 -20.40 -14.45
CA HIS A 91 -15.96 -20.56 -15.74
C HIS A 91 -14.45 -20.44 -15.55
N CYS A 92 -13.68 -21.25 -16.27
CA CYS A 92 -12.21 -21.19 -16.27
C CYS A 92 -11.72 -20.65 -17.60
N HIS A 93 -11.03 -19.51 -17.55
CA HIS A 93 -10.45 -18.84 -18.70
C HIS A 93 -9.03 -19.36 -18.92
N ALA A 94 -8.83 -20.20 -19.94
CA ALA A 94 -7.58 -20.91 -20.17
C ALA A 94 -6.39 -19.96 -20.41
N ASP A 95 -6.59 -18.88 -21.17
CA ASP A 95 -5.53 -17.93 -21.55
C ASP A 95 -5.01 -17.11 -20.38
N THR A 96 -5.88 -16.80 -19.42
CA THR A 96 -5.54 -15.96 -18.25
C THR A 96 -5.33 -16.78 -16.98
N HIS A 97 -5.66 -18.07 -17.00
CA HIS A 97 -5.74 -18.95 -15.83
C HIS A 97 -6.60 -18.34 -14.71
N THR A 98 -7.72 -17.73 -15.10
CA THR A 98 -8.69 -17.11 -14.18
C THR A 98 -9.89 -18.03 -14.00
N ILE A 99 -10.30 -18.26 -12.76
CA ILE A 99 -11.59 -18.87 -12.45
C ILE A 99 -12.56 -17.75 -12.08
N GLU A 100 -13.62 -17.62 -12.86
CA GLU A 100 -14.68 -16.63 -12.66
C GLU A 100 -15.95 -17.29 -12.11
N CYS A 101 -16.42 -16.82 -10.97
CA CYS A 101 -17.62 -17.31 -10.28
C CYS A 101 -18.69 -16.21 -10.18
N GLY A 102 -19.61 -16.21 -11.13
CA GLY A 102 -20.67 -15.22 -11.34
C GLY A 102 -20.72 -14.80 -12.82
N PRO A 103 -21.46 -13.74 -13.22
CA PRO A 103 -22.23 -12.79 -12.41
C PRO A 103 -23.69 -13.21 -12.17
N SER A 104 -24.03 -14.47 -12.46
CA SER A 104 -25.40 -14.97 -12.33
C SER A 104 -25.96 -14.80 -10.90
N PRO A 105 -27.20 -14.30 -10.72
CA PRO A 105 -27.80 -14.08 -9.39
C PRO A 105 -28.31 -15.38 -8.73
N ILE A 106 -27.72 -16.51 -9.08
CA ILE A 106 -28.07 -17.82 -8.55
C ILE A 106 -27.22 -18.08 -7.31
N LYS A 107 -27.87 -18.54 -6.24
CA LYS A 107 -27.17 -19.09 -5.07
C LYS A 107 -26.72 -20.52 -5.38
N TYR A 108 -25.45 -20.80 -5.14
CA TYR A 108 -24.87 -22.13 -5.24
C TYR A 108 -23.73 -22.28 -4.24
N SER A 109 -23.34 -23.51 -3.96
CA SER A 109 -22.26 -23.78 -3.03
C SER A 109 -20.91 -23.74 -3.73
N LEU A 110 -20.13 -22.70 -3.46
CA LEU A 110 -18.74 -22.58 -3.90
C LEU A 110 -17.86 -23.73 -3.40
N ARG A 111 -18.13 -24.25 -2.19
CA ARG A 111 -17.44 -25.42 -1.64
C ARG A 111 -17.57 -26.62 -2.58
N HIS A 112 -18.78 -26.91 -3.08
CA HIS A 112 -18.99 -28.02 -4.01
C HIS A 112 -18.27 -27.79 -5.34
N VAL A 113 -18.25 -26.54 -5.85
CA VAL A 113 -17.52 -26.20 -7.08
C VAL A 113 -16.03 -26.45 -6.93
N PHE A 114 -15.40 -25.95 -5.86
CA PHE A 114 -13.97 -26.15 -5.65
C PHE A 114 -13.63 -27.58 -5.29
N HIS A 115 -14.49 -28.31 -4.58
CA HIS A 115 -14.32 -29.74 -4.36
C HIS A 115 -14.32 -30.54 -5.66
N ALA A 116 -15.27 -30.28 -6.57
CA ALA A 116 -15.31 -30.95 -7.87
C ALA A 116 -14.05 -30.64 -8.71
N LEU A 117 -13.52 -29.42 -8.62
CA LEU A 117 -12.25 -29.06 -9.25
C LEU A 117 -11.07 -29.83 -8.65
N SER A 118 -11.00 -29.88 -7.32
CA SER A 118 -9.98 -30.64 -6.57
C SER A 118 -9.96 -32.10 -6.98
N GLU A 119 -11.14 -32.75 -7.04
CA GLU A 119 -11.27 -34.14 -7.46
C GLU A 119 -10.84 -34.35 -8.92
N HIS A 120 -11.22 -33.45 -9.81
CA HIS A 120 -10.81 -33.52 -11.22
C HIS A 120 -9.30 -33.38 -11.40
N MET A 121 -8.62 -32.70 -10.46
CA MET A 121 -7.17 -32.45 -10.50
C MET A 121 -6.40 -33.35 -9.52
N ALA A 122 -7.03 -34.38 -8.96
CA ALA A 122 -6.46 -35.22 -7.91
C ALA A 122 -5.16 -35.93 -8.30
N ASP A 123 -4.94 -36.18 -9.60
CA ASP A 123 -3.73 -36.82 -10.11
C ASP A 123 -2.62 -35.81 -10.50
N ARG A 124 -2.91 -34.51 -10.46
CA ARG A 124 -1.98 -33.46 -10.90
C ARG A 124 -1.13 -32.91 -9.73
N PRO A 125 0.18 -32.68 -9.89
CA PRO A 125 1.02 -32.11 -8.84
C PRO A 125 0.75 -30.60 -8.59
N GLN A 126 1.34 -30.06 -7.52
CA GLN A 126 1.03 -28.72 -6.98
C GLN A 126 1.60 -27.46 -7.69
N PRO A 127 2.20 -27.47 -8.89
CA PRO A 127 2.14 -26.25 -9.71
C PRO A 127 0.89 -26.22 -10.61
N GLU A 128 0.28 -27.38 -10.90
CA GLU A 128 -0.84 -27.47 -11.83
C GLU A 128 -2.20 -27.16 -11.19
N ARG A 129 -2.32 -27.32 -9.85
CA ARG A 129 -3.51 -26.92 -9.07
C ARG A 129 -3.52 -25.45 -8.66
N GLN A 130 -2.62 -24.65 -9.24
CA GLN A 130 -2.49 -23.24 -8.98
C GLN A 130 -3.03 -22.42 -10.15
N PHE A 131 -3.90 -21.47 -9.85
CA PHE A 131 -4.48 -20.53 -10.80
C PHE A 131 -3.92 -19.13 -10.57
N ARG A 132 -4.06 -18.27 -11.58
CA ARG A 132 -3.59 -16.88 -11.47
C ARG A 132 -4.60 -16.07 -10.67
N THR A 133 -5.88 -16.13 -11.00
CA THR A 133 -6.89 -15.24 -10.40
C THR A 133 -8.17 -15.98 -10.09
N LEU A 134 -8.70 -15.77 -8.88
CA LEU A 134 -10.10 -16.03 -8.57
C LEU A 134 -10.87 -14.72 -8.70
N LEU A 135 -11.73 -14.63 -9.70
CA LEU A 135 -12.67 -13.52 -9.86
C LEU A 135 -14.04 -13.96 -9.35
N PHE A 136 -14.53 -13.32 -8.30
CA PHE A 136 -15.84 -13.58 -7.74
C PHE A 136 -16.74 -12.36 -7.90
N ASN A 137 -17.80 -12.52 -8.68
CA ASN A 137 -18.74 -11.46 -9.00
C ASN A 137 -20.21 -11.88 -8.86
N ASN A 138 -20.48 -12.92 -8.06
CA ASN A 138 -21.83 -13.38 -7.78
C ASN A 138 -22.57 -12.41 -6.83
N PRO A 139 -23.76 -11.89 -7.21
CA PRO A 139 -24.48 -10.92 -6.39
C PRO A 139 -25.40 -11.54 -5.33
N ALA A 140 -25.55 -12.87 -5.29
CA ALA A 140 -26.51 -13.59 -4.45
C ALA A 140 -25.87 -14.40 -3.31
N ILE A 141 -24.59 -14.78 -3.42
CA ILE A 141 -23.87 -15.53 -2.38
C ILE A 141 -23.47 -14.59 -1.24
N GLU A 142 -23.84 -14.98 -0.02
CA GLU A 142 -23.73 -14.14 1.18
C GLU A 142 -22.49 -14.41 2.02
N ASP A 143 -21.89 -15.58 1.88
CA ASP A 143 -20.91 -16.12 2.81
C ASP A 143 -19.82 -16.92 2.10
N TRP A 144 -18.56 -16.67 2.47
CA TRP A 144 -17.42 -17.51 2.15
C TRP A 144 -17.03 -18.34 3.38
N GLU A 145 -17.38 -19.62 3.34
CA GLU A 145 -17.18 -20.55 4.42
C GLU A 145 -15.69 -20.91 4.67
N SER A 146 -15.44 -21.58 5.79
CA SER A 146 -14.12 -22.12 6.14
C SER A 146 -13.55 -23.06 5.08
N ASN A 147 -12.26 -22.92 4.77
CA ASN A 147 -11.54 -23.74 3.80
C ASN A 147 -12.22 -23.81 2.42
N LEU A 148 -12.80 -22.69 1.97
CA LEU A 148 -13.62 -22.63 0.76
C LEU A 148 -12.94 -23.19 -0.49
N LEU A 149 -11.66 -22.89 -0.65
CA LEU A 149 -10.90 -23.18 -1.88
C LEU A 149 -10.25 -24.58 -1.89
N GLY A 150 -10.39 -25.35 -0.80
CA GLY A 150 -9.79 -26.69 -0.72
C GLY A 150 -8.26 -26.66 -0.91
N ASP A 151 -7.76 -27.47 -1.84
CA ASP A 151 -6.35 -27.55 -2.23
C ASP A 151 -6.00 -26.73 -3.49
N ILE A 152 -6.98 -26.01 -4.03
CA ILE A 152 -6.82 -25.11 -5.16
C ILE A 152 -6.26 -23.78 -4.65
N SER A 153 -5.22 -23.29 -5.31
CA SER A 153 -4.53 -22.07 -4.89
C SER A 153 -4.56 -20.98 -5.95
N PHE A 154 -4.53 -19.73 -5.49
CA PHE A 154 -4.59 -18.53 -6.34
C PHE A 154 -3.50 -17.53 -5.97
N HIS A 155 -2.97 -16.84 -6.97
CA HIS A 155 -2.10 -15.68 -6.74
C HIS A 155 -2.89 -14.43 -6.42
N ASN A 156 -4.04 -14.23 -7.07
CA ASN A 156 -4.85 -13.03 -6.93
C ASN A 156 -6.29 -13.44 -6.60
N ILE A 157 -6.89 -12.75 -5.63
CA ILE A 157 -8.31 -12.91 -5.32
C ILE A 157 -8.99 -11.55 -5.52
N THR A 158 -10.00 -11.51 -6.37
CA THR A 158 -10.77 -10.31 -6.70
C THR A 158 -12.25 -10.58 -6.44
N ILE A 159 -12.84 -9.78 -5.56
CA ILE A 159 -14.27 -9.75 -5.28
C ILE A 159 -14.81 -8.47 -5.91
N ASP A 160 -15.71 -8.60 -6.88
CA ASP A 160 -16.25 -7.48 -7.63
C ASP A 160 -17.79 -7.52 -7.62
N ASN A 161 -18.44 -6.42 -7.24
CA ASN A 161 -19.90 -6.32 -7.30
C ASN A 161 -20.69 -7.41 -6.54
N ALA A 162 -20.10 -7.99 -5.49
CA ALA A 162 -20.69 -9.05 -4.66
C ALA A 162 -21.72 -8.50 -3.64
N ARG A 163 -22.86 -8.03 -4.15
CA ARG A 163 -23.89 -7.26 -3.42
C ARG A 163 -24.43 -7.92 -2.14
N ALA A 164 -24.51 -9.24 -2.10
CA ALA A 164 -25.00 -9.99 -0.96
C ALA A 164 -23.89 -10.45 0.00
N LEU A 165 -22.61 -10.44 -0.44
CA LEU A 165 -21.51 -10.98 0.35
C LEU A 165 -21.29 -10.13 1.60
N THR A 166 -21.50 -10.77 2.76
CA THR A 166 -21.43 -10.15 4.09
C THR A 166 -20.30 -10.70 4.94
N ARG A 167 -19.93 -11.97 4.73
CA ARG A 167 -18.98 -12.69 5.59
C ARG A 167 -17.92 -13.42 4.77
N ILE A 168 -16.68 -13.35 5.25
CA ILE A 168 -15.58 -14.25 4.89
C ILE A 168 -15.11 -14.87 6.20
N ALA A 169 -15.14 -16.19 6.31
CA ALA A 169 -14.68 -16.89 7.49
C ALA A 169 -13.17 -16.65 7.74
N SER A 170 -12.76 -16.55 9.01
CA SER A 170 -11.36 -16.31 9.41
C SER A 170 -10.34 -17.27 8.78
N ASN A 171 -10.76 -18.49 8.43
CA ASN A 171 -9.94 -19.54 7.85
C ASN A 171 -10.35 -19.88 6.39
N ALA A 172 -10.98 -18.95 5.68
CA ALA A 172 -11.36 -19.14 4.28
C ALA A 172 -10.13 -19.44 3.38
N PHE A 173 -8.95 -18.91 3.76
CA PHE A 173 -7.74 -18.95 2.93
C PHE A 173 -6.63 -19.89 3.43
N ASN A 174 -6.83 -20.71 4.47
CA ASN A 174 -5.75 -21.47 5.12
C ASN A 174 -4.79 -22.22 4.17
N ARG A 175 -5.29 -22.78 3.07
CA ARG A 175 -4.49 -23.53 2.09
C ARG A 175 -3.88 -22.64 1.01
N THR A 176 -4.62 -21.64 0.53
CA THR A 176 -4.15 -20.71 -0.52
C THR A 176 -3.32 -19.54 0.02
N GLY A 177 -3.36 -19.27 1.33
CA GLY A 177 -2.84 -18.05 1.94
C GLY A 177 -1.33 -17.84 1.71
N GLY A 178 -0.58 -18.94 1.58
CA GLY A 178 0.83 -18.91 1.21
C GLY A 178 1.10 -18.52 -0.25
N GLN A 179 0.10 -18.43 -1.12
CA GLN A 179 0.25 -18.13 -2.55
C GLN A 179 -0.33 -16.77 -2.95
N VAL A 180 -1.31 -16.26 -2.20
CA VAL A 180 -1.99 -15.00 -2.51
C VAL A 180 -1.02 -13.83 -2.37
N ARG A 181 -0.92 -13.01 -3.43
CA ARG A 181 -0.11 -11.79 -3.54
C ARG A 181 -0.97 -10.54 -3.57
N THR A 182 -2.18 -10.60 -4.13
CA THR A 182 -3.11 -9.46 -4.16
C THR A 182 -4.51 -9.88 -3.76
N PHE A 183 -5.15 -9.07 -2.90
CA PHE A 183 -6.54 -9.25 -2.50
C PHE A 183 -7.31 -7.94 -2.75
N THR A 184 -8.35 -8.02 -3.57
CA THR A 184 -9.13 -6.84 -3.98
C THR A 184 -10.60 -7.06 -3.73
N VAL A 185 -11.25 -6.08 -3.09
CA VAL A 185 -12.71 -5.96 -2.98
C VAL A 185 -13.11 -4.63 -3.58
N GLN A 186 -14.01 -4.65 -4.56
CA GLN A 186 -14.49 -3.45 -5.23
C GLN A 186 -15.97 -3.55 -5.58
N GLY A 187 -16.60 -2.39 -5.76
CA GLY A 187 -18.02 -2.31 -6.08
C GLY A 187 -18.92 -2.67 -4.89
N PRO A 188 -20.25 -2.70 -5.11
CA PRO A 188 -21.21 -2.87 -4.02
C PRO A 188 -21.10 -4.24 -3.35
N ASN A 189 -20.91 -4.23 -2.04
CA ASN A 189 -20.83 -5.41 -1.18
C ASN A 189 -21.32 -5.04 0.24
N ARG A 190 -21.41 -6.03 1.12
CA ARG A 190 -21.77 -5.85 2.54
C ARG A 190 -20.65 -6.28 3.50
N LEU A 191 -19.43 -6.47 2.98
CA LEU A 191 -18.26 -6.78 3.79
C LEU A 191 -17.89 -5.58 4.69
N GLY A 192 -17.21 -5.87 5.79
CA GLY A 192 -16.87 -4.86 6.81
C GLY A 192 -18.02 -4.51 7.76
N ALA A 193 -19.15 -5.22 7.70
CA ALA A 193 -20.19 -5.11 8.71
C ALA A 193 -19.65 -5.48 10.10
N GLN A 194 -20.02 -4.72 11.14
CA GLN A 194 -19.45 -4.83 12.49
C GLN A 194 -19.45 -6.25 13.06
N GLN A 195 -20.48 -7.05 12.75
CA GLN A 195 -20.62 -8.43 13.21
C GLN A 195 -19.56 -9.40 12.64
N TYR A 196 -18.97 -9.09 11.47
CA TYR A 196 -18.03 -9.98 10.76
C TYR A 196 -16.68 -9.32 10.48
N VAL A 197 -16.45 -8.10 10.96
CA VAL A 197 -15.21 -7.36 10.68
C VAL A 197 -13.98 -8.11 11.18
N ASN A 198 -14.01 -8.66 12.39
CA ASN A 198 -12.89 -9.43 12.93
C ASN A 198 -12.58 -10.65 12.05
N GLN A 199 -13.60 -11.38 11.60
CA GLN A 199 -13.40 -12.56 10.74
C GLN A 199 -12.76 -12.19 9.39
N LEU A 200 -13.14 -11.05 8.82
CA LEU A 200 -12.53 -10.54 7.59
C LEU A 200 -11.04 -10.26 7.80
N PHE A 201 -10.68 -9.56 8.88
CA PHE A 201 -9.29 -9.20 9.16
C PHE A 201 -8.44 -10.42 9.59
N ASP A 202 -9.02 -11.39 10.30
CA ASP A 202 -8.38 -12.69 10.55
C ASP A 202 -8.10 -13.45 9.24
N ALA A 203 -9.05 -13.43 8.30
CA ALA A 203 -8.87 -14.06 7.00
C ALA A 203 -7.74 -13.37 6.22
N LEU A 204 -7.71 -12.04 6.22
CA LEU A 204 -6.66 -11.25 5.57
C LEU A 204 -5.29 -11.48 6.23
N SER A 205 -5.21 -11.61 7.56
CA SER A 205 -3.95 -11.85 8.26
C SER A 205 -3.36 -13.22 7.90
N SER A 206 -4.20 -14.22 7.59
CA SER A 206 -3.74 -15.55 7.14
C SER A 206 -2.98 -15.56 5.80
N LEU A 207 -2.99 -14.46 5.03
CA LEU A 207 -2.35 -14.35 3.72
C LEU A 207 -0.85 -14.00 3.87
N ALA A 208 -0.01 -15.00 4.14
CA ALA A 208 1.40 -14.81 4.50
C ALA A 208 2.26 -14.13 3.42
N ASN A 209 1.96 -14.33 2.12
CA ASN A 209 2.72 -13.78 1.00
C ASN A 209 2.03 -12.59 0.31
N ILE A 210 1.03 -12.00 0.96
CA ILE A 210 0.31 -10.83 0.44
C ILE A 210 1.28 -9.67 0.23
N ARG A 211 1.06 -8.90 -0.85
CA ARG A 211 1.78 -7.67 -1.16
C ARG A 211 0.87 -6.47 -1.14
N GLU A 212 -0.37 -6.64 -1.60
CA GLU A 212 -1.34 -5.57 -1.72
C GLU A 212 -2.73 -6.03 -1.33
N VAL A 213 -3.40 -5.18 -0.54
CA VAL A 213 -4.79 -5.33 -0.14
C VAL A 213 -5.51 -4.04 -0.48
N SER A 214 -6.53 -4.14 -1.33
CA SER A 214 -7.34 -3.01 -1.77
C SER A 214 -8.81 -3.29 -1.46
N LEU A 215 -9.40 -2.53 -0.53
CA LEU A 215 -10.73 -2.80 0.01
C LEU A 215 -11.66 -1.62 -0.18
N GLU A 216 -12.74 -1.82 -0.92
CA GLU A 216 -13.91 -0.94 -0.89
C GLU A 216 -14.98 -1.56 0.03
N LEU A 217 -15.16 -0.98 1.23
CA LEU A 217 -16.03 -1.53 2.27
C LEU A 217 -17.08 -0.49 2.71
N PRO A 218 -18.24 -0.42 2.02
CA PRO A 218 -19.27 0.57 2.31
C PRO A 218 -19.89 0.47 3.72
N ALA A 219 -19.82 -0.71 4.35
CA ALA A 219 -20.38 -0.98 5.67
C ALA A 219 -19.38 -0.78 6.82
N LEU A 220 -18.08 -0.62 6.54
CA LEU A 220 -17.03 -0.54 7.55
C LEU A 220 -17.13 0.77 8.35
N ARG A 221 -17.17 0.65 9.69
CA ARG A 221 -17.19 1.78 10.63
C ARG A 221 -15.91 1.93 11.44
N SER A 222 -15.31 0.81 11.81
CA SER A 222 -14.00 0.69 12.43
C SER A 222 -13.46 -0.71 12.07
N PHE A 223 -12.16 -0.91 12.25
CA PHE A 223 -11.53 -2.23 12.14
C PHE A 223 -10.72 -2.51 13.43
N PRO A 224 -10.27 -3.76 13.66
CA PRO A 224 -9.61 -4.11 14.91
C PRO A 224 -8.26 -3.39 15.07
N SER A 225 -7.91 -3.04 16.31
CA SER A 225 -6.51 -2.85 16.69
C SER A 225 -5.73 -4.12 16.36
N TYR A 226 -4.45 -4.03 15.99
CA TYR A 226 -3.67 -5.21 15.59
C TYR A 226 -4.31 -5.98 14.42
N ALA A 227 -4.90 -5.26 13.46
CA ALA A 227 -5.77 -5.79 12.41
C ALA A 227 -5.18 -6.92 11.56
N PHE A 228 -3.86 -7.02 11.50
CA PHE A 228 -3.12 -7.96 10.67
C PHE A 228 -2.24 -8.93 11.46
N VAL A 229 -2.50 -9.08 12.76
CA VAL A 229 -1.82 -10.08 13.59
C VAL A 229 -2.45 -11.45 13.34
N THR A 230 -1.63 -12.43 12.96
CA THR A 230 -2.09 -13.81 12.74
C THR A 230 -2.29 -14.54 14.07
N PRO A 231 -3.52 -14.98 14.43
CA PRO A 231 -3.73 -15.71 15.67
C PRO A 231 -3.28 -17.18 15.61
N ILE A 232 -3.10 -17.75 14.40
CA ILE A 232 -3.11 -19.21 14.20
C ILE A 232 -1.83 -19.76 13.53
N SER A 233 -1.19 -19.02 12.63
CA SER A 233 -0.08 -19.54 11.81
C SER A 233 1.31 -19.14 12.30
N GLY A 234 1.41 -18.12 13.15
CA GLY A 234 2.69 -17.47 13.49
C GLY A 234 3.43 -16.86 12.28
N ALA A 235 2.82 -16.91 11.09
CA ALA A 235 3.42 -16.48 9.84
C ALA A 235 3.19 -14.98 9.67
N LYS A 236 4.22 -14.18 9.91
CA LYS A 236 4.19 -12.73 9.70
C LYS A 236 4.02 -12.42 8.20
N GLN A 237 3.22 -11.39 7.89
CA GLN A 237 3.01 -10.90 6.52
C GLN A 237 4.20 -10.04 6.05
N ALA A 238 5.39 -10.66 5.97
CA ALA A 238 6.66 -9.98 5.74
C ALA A 238 6.81 -9.33 4.35
N LYS A 239 5.82 -9.49 3.45
CA LYS A 239 5.83 -8.94 2.08
C LYS A 239 4.71 -7.92 1.84
N PHE A 240 3.91 -7.60 2.85
CA PHE A 240 2.76 -6.71 2.69
C PHE A 240 3.23 -5.26 2.57
N GLU A 241 3.10 -4.66 1.39
CA GLU A 241 3.66 -3.35 1.06
C GLU A 241 2.61 -2.25 0.91
N ARG A 242 1.38 -2.57 0.46
CA ARG A 242 0.38 -1.57 0.06
C ARG A 242 -1.02 -1.89 0.55
N PHE A 243 -1.54 -1.05 1.44
CA PHE A 243 -2.91 -1.12 1.94
C PHE A 243 -3.72 0.07 1.41
N TRP A 244 -4.79 -0.21 0.68
CA TRP A 244 -5.76 0.78 0.23
C TRP A 244 -7.13 0.47 0.79
N LEU A 245 -7.77 1.47 1.39
CA LEU A 245 -9.09 1.36 1.98
C LEU A 245 -9.97 2.52 1.54
N ARG A 246 -11.10 2.20 0.90
CA ARG A 246 -12.23 3.11 0.71
C ARG A 246 -13.39 2.65 1.58
N ALA A 247 -13.67 3.42 2.63
CA ALA A 247 -14.73 3.12 3.59
C ALA A 247 -15.43 4.43 3.99
N PRO A 248 -16.49 4.85 3.25
CA PRO A 248 -17.17 6.13 3.49
C PRO A 248 -17.77 6.29 4.90
N ARG A 249 -17.97 5.19 5.62
CA ARG A 249 -18.53 5.17 6.98
C ARG A 249 -17.49 4.94 8.07
N LEU A 250 -16.21 4.83 7.72
CA LEU A 250 -15.14 4.66 8.68
C LEU A 250 -15.02 5.91 9.56
N HIS A 251 -15.07 5.72 10.86
CA HIS A 251 -14.96 6.77 11.87
C HIS A 251 -13.58 6.84 12.49
N THR A 252 -12.93 5.69 12.62
CA THR A 252 -11.70 5.54 13.41
C THR A 252 -10.66 4.72 12.66
N VAL A 253 -9.41 5.20 12.63
CA VAL A 253 -8.22 4.34 12.43
C VAL A 253 -7.72 3.96 13.83
N PRO A 254 -7.81 2.67 14.22
CA PRO A 254 -7.54 2.22 15.57
C PRO A 254 -6.05 2.23 15.90
N ASN A 255 -5.74 2.22 17.20
CA ASN A 255 -4.38 2.02 17.69
C ASN A 255 -3.76 0.71 17.18
N TYR A 256 -2.45 0.71 16.91
CA TYR A 256 -1.68 -0.45 16.47
C TYR A 256 -2.24 -1.16 15.22
N ALA A 257 -2.96 -0.44 14.36
CA ALA A 257 -3.61 -0.96 13.15
C ALA A 257 -2.68 -1.81 12.26
N PHE A 258 -1.42 -1.39 12.13
CA PHE A 258 -0.43 -1.95 11.19
C PHE A 258 0.82 -2.49 11.87
N TYR A 259 0.77 -2.75 13.18
CA TYR A 259 1.93 -2.95 14.05
C TYR A 259 2.94 -4.01 13.56
N GLU A 260 2.45 -5.15 13.03
CA GLU A 260 3.28 -6.25 12.53
C GLU A 260 3.67 -6.15 11.04
N LEU A 261 3.23 -5.11 10.33
CA LEU A 261 3.45 -5.00 8.88
C LEU A 261 4.77 -4.30 8.55
N HIS A 262 5.89 -4.96 8.84
CA HIS A 262 7.21 -4.32 8.74
C HIS A 262 7.59 -3.88 7.31
N ALA A 263 7.10 -4.59 6.29
CA ALA A 263 7.31 -4.26 4.88
C ALA A 263 6.35 -3.19 4.34
N LEU A 264 5.39 -2.71 5.14
CA LEU A 264 4.38 -1.76 4.68
C LEU A 264 5.04 -0.45 4.29
N ARG A 265 4.69 0.02 3.09
CA ARG A 265 5.22 1.25 2.49
C ARG A 265 4.11 2.26 2.23
N TRP A 266 2.89 1.81 1.91
CA TRP A 266 1.80 2.70 1.52
C TRP A 266 0.52 2.32 2.27
N VAL A 267 -0.07 3.30 2.93
CA VAL A 267 -1.39 3.24 3.55
C VAL A 267 -2.22 4.37 2.97
N THR A 268 -3.29 4.04 2.27
CA THR A 268 -4.27 5.02 1.78
C THR A 268 -5.61 4.75 2.41
N VAL A 269 -6.16 5.74 3.11
CA VAL A 269 -7.50 5.65 3.70
C VAL A 269 -8.36 6.78 3.15
N ARG A 270 -9.45 6.41 2.47
CA ARG A 270 -10.47 7.31 1.95
C ARG A 270 -11.78 7.06 2.69
N ALA A 271 -12.16 8.00 3.54
CA ALA A 271 -13.28 7.90 4.46
C ALA A 271 -13.93 9.27 4.70
N ASP A 272 -15.21 9.39 4.35
CA ASP A 272 -15.95 10.67 4.41
C ASP A 272 -16.35 11.06 5.85
N ARG A 273 -16.21 10.14 6.81
CA ARG A 273 -16.61 10.30 8.22
C ARG A 273 -15.46 10.06 9.20
N LEU A 274 -14.23 10.09 8.70
CA LEU A 274 -13.06 9.89 9.54
C LEU A 274 -12.97 11.03 10.55
N SER A 275 -13.18 10.70 11.81
CA SER A 275 -13.21 11.66 12.92
C SER A 275 -12.14 11.38 13.96
N ARG A 276 -11.43 10.25 13.85
CA ARG A 276 -10.39 9.85 14.81
C ARG A 276 -9.31 9.01 14.14
N VAL A 277 -8.06 9.41 14.34
CA VAL A 277 -6.87 8.57 14.17
C VAL A 277 -6.31 8.43 15.58
N GLU A 278 -6.39 7.22 16.13
CA GLU A 278 -6.05 7.00 17.54
C GLU A 278 -4.54 7.07 17.78
N ALA A 279 -4.17 7.36 19.03
CA ALA A 279 -2.80 7.23 19.52
C ALA A 279 -2.22 5.86 19.11
N HIS A 280 -0.95 5.83 18.73
CA HIS A 280 -0.24 4.63 18.29
C HIS A 280 -0.81 3.94 17.03
N ALA A 281 -1.70 4.59 16.26
CA ALA A 281 -2.26 4.00 15.03
C ALA A 281 -1.20 3.57 14.01
N PHE A 282 -0.06 4.29 13.95
CA PHE A 282 1.04 4.04 13.03
C PHE A 282 2.34 3.64 13.73
N ASP A 283 2.23 3.05 14.92
CA ASP A 283 3.37 2.41 15.59
C ASP A 283 3.69 1.07 14.93
N PHE A 284 4.97 0.71 14.89
CA PHE A 284 5.45 -0.55 14.32
C PHE A 284 6.34 -1.32 15.30
N GLU A 285 6.25 -2.65 15.26
CA GLU A 285 7.04 -3.53 16.13
C GLU A 285 8.55 -3.41 15.82
N TRP A 286 8.93 -3.46 14.54
CA TRP A 286 10.32 -3.44 14.08
C TRP A 286 10.67 -2.22 13.22
N PRO A 287 11.92 -1.76 13.29
CA PRO A 287 12.41 -0.69 12.43
C PRO A 287 12.48 -1.10 10.97
N ALA A 288 12.34 -0.12 10.09
CA ALA A 288 12.52 -0.28 8.65
C ALA A 288 13.24 0.92 8.03
N ASN A 289 14.01 0.67 6.97
CA ASN A 289 14.81 1.70 6.30
C ASN A 289 14.05 2.45 5.19
N HIS A 290 12.84 2.00 4.84
CA HIS A 290 12.01 2.63 3.81
C HIS A 290 11.02 3.63 4.40
N VAL A 291 10.63 4.59 3.58
CA VAL A 291 9.60 5.58 3.94
C VAL A 291 8.23 4.90 3.96
N LEU A 292 7.44 5.20 5.00
CA LEU A 292 6.01 4.91 5.06
C LEU A 292 5.22 6.11 4.53
N HIS A 293 4.48 5.90 3.46
CA HIS A 293 3.55 6.86 2.89
C HIS A 293 2.17 6.65 3.52
N VAL A 294 1.67 7.66 4.23
CA VAL A 294 0.35 7.67 4.84
C VAL A 294 -0.51 8.71 4.13
N ASP A 295 -1.40 8.24 3.25
CA ASP A 295 -2.35 9.07 2.51
C ASP A 295 -3.70 9.14 3.24
N LEU A 296 -3.94 10.31 3.85
CA LEU A 296 -5.19 10.69 4.48
C LEU A 296 -5.81 11.92 3.79
N GLN A 297 -5.46 12.16 2.53
CA GLN A 297 -5.98 13.30 1.77
C GLN A 297 -7.46 13.12 1.44
N HIS A 298 -8.16 14.26 1.29
CA HIS A 298 -9.58 14.32 0.90
C HIS A 298 -10.55 13.58 1.84
N ASN A 299 -10.27 13.53 3.15
CA ASN A 299 -11.16 12.92 4.13
C ASN A 299 -12.05 13.93 4.86
N ARG A 300 -11.82 15.24 4.68
CA ARG A 300 -12.53 16.32 5.38
C ARG A 300 -12.48 16.16 6.91
N MET A 301 -11.46 15.48 7.41
CA MET A 301 -11.30 15.25 8.85
C MET A 301 -10.88 16.56 9.52
N PRO A 302 -11.45 16.94 10.67
CA PRO A 302 -10.94 18.08 11.41
C PRO A 302 -9.52 17.79 11.91
N GLU A 303 -8.71 18.82 12.09
CA GLU A 303 -7.33 18.69 12.58
C GLU A 303 -7.26 17.95 13.93
N SER A 304 -8.22 18.21 14.82
CA SER A 304 -8.36 17.56 16.13
C SER A 304 -8.65 16.05 16.06
N SER A 305 -8.89 15.49 14.87
CA SER A 305 -9.07 14.06 14.69
C SER A 305 -7.77 13.27 14.81
N VAL A 306 -6.61 13.91 14.69
CA VAL A 306 -5.31 13.25 14.84
C VAL A 306 -4.83 13.42 16.28
N GLU A 307 -4.69 12.31 17.00
CA GLU A 307 -4.20 12.32 18.39
C GLU A 307 -2.69 12.57 18.45
N SER A 308 -2.19 13.11 19.58
CA SER A 308 -0.79 13.55 19.74
C SER A 308 0.24 12.45 19.54
N ASP A 309 -0.14 11.20 19.80
CA ASP A 309 0.77 10.05 19.84
C ASP A 309 0.54 9.07 18.68
N CYS A 310 -0.18 9.49 17.62
CA CYS A 310 -0.46 8.62 16.46
C CYS A 310 0.79 8.04 15.79
N PHE A 311 1.92 8.77 15.88
CA PHE A 311 3.17 8.47 15.19
C PHE A 311 4.36 8.32 16.16
N MET A 312 4.08 7.99 17.42
CA MET A 312 5.07 7.98 18.49
C MET A 312 6.23 7.01 18.23
N ASP A 313 5.93 5.81 17.71
CA ASP A 313 6.94 4.76 17.51
C ASP A 313 6.85 4.15 16.09
N THR A 314 6.96 5.03 15.08
CA THR A 314 6.90 4.63 13.65
C THR A 314 8.10 3.78 13.22
N LYS A 315 9.25 3.94 13.89
CA LYS A 315 10.55 3.26 13.64
C LYS A 315 11.04 3.32 12.19
N ARG A 316 10.62 4.33 11.44
CA ARG A 316 10.96 4.56 10.03
C ARG A 316 10.55 5.99 9.63
N PRO A 317 11.12 6.55 8.55
CA PRO A 317 10.62 7.80 8.02
C PRO A 317 9.16 7.73 7.59
N VAL A 318 8.40 8.80 7.79
CA VAL A 318 7.00 8.92 7.41
C VAL A 318 6.82 10.09 6.45
N ARG A 319 6.14 9.84 5.34
CA ARG A 319 5.57 10.87 4.48
C ARG A 319 4.05 10.89 4.65
N LEU A 320 3.57 11.88 5.37
CA LEU A 320 2.17 12.06 5.71
C LEU A 320 1.51 13.04 4.73
N LEU A 321 0.49 12.58 4.02
CA LEU A 321 -0.24 13.36 3.04
C LEU A 321 -1.60 13.76 3.62
N LEU A 322 -1.77 15.05 3.94
CA LEU A 322 -2.94 15.60 4.63
C LEU A 322 -3.69 16.66 3.81
N GLY A 323 -3.35 16.76 2.53
CA GLY A 323 -3.96 17.67 1.60
C GLY A 323 -5.48 17.56 1.50
N HIS A 324 -6.12 18.68 1.17
CA HIS A 324 -7.56 18.78 0.91
C HIS A 324 -8.47 18.28 2.06
N ASN A 325 -8.06 18.48 3.31
CA ASN A 325 -8.91 18.18 4.48
C ASN A 325 -9.64 19.41 5.04
N GLY A 326 -9.37 20.60 4.50
CA GLY A 326 -10.01 21.85 4.96
C GLY A 326 -9.39 22.40 6.25
N TRP A 327 -8.16 22.02 6.55
CA TRP A 327 -7.47 22.45 7.76
C TRP A 327 -7.13 23.93 7.72
N GLN A 328 -7.30 24.58 8.86
CA GLN A 328 -6.96 25.99 9.06
C GLN A 328 -5.70 26.16 9.91
N SER A 329 -5.22 25.12 10.56
CA SER A 329 -4.03 25.14 11.40
C SER A 329 -3.35 23.78 11.40
N VAL A 330 -2.19 23.70 12.06
CA VAL A 330 -1.37 22.49 12.21
C VAL A 330 -0.89 22.45 13.65
N ALA A 331 -1.44 21.54 14.45
CA ALA A 331 -1.21 21.46 15.88
C ALA A 331 0.22 21.06 16.18
N ARG A 332 0.93 21.96 16.87
CA ARG A 332 2.30 21.71 17.35
C ARG A 332 2.38 20.39 18.12
N ALA A 333 1.48 20.19 19.08
CA ALA A 333 1.46 19.02 19.96
C ALA A 333 1.32 17.67 19.22
N VAL A 334 0.79 17.66 18.00
CA VAL A 334 0.62 16.44 17.20
C VAL A 334 1.80 16.24 16.24
N PHE A 335 2.21 17.30 15.54
CA PHE A 335 3.13 17.17 14.42
C PHE A 335 4.58 17.45 14.77
N GLU A 336 4.87 18.29 15.77
CA GLU A 336 6.25 18.55 16.20
C GLU A 336 6.99 17.29 16.68
N PRO A 337 6.38 16.40 17.51
CA PRO A 337 7.04 15.15 17.92
C PRO A 337 7.43 14.27 16.73
N LEU A 338 6.52 14.13 15.75
CA LEU A 338 6.79 13.39 14.51
C LEU A 338 7.95 14.03 13.73
N LEU A 339 7.93 15.34 13.50
CA LEU A 339 8.96 16.03 12.72
C LEU A 339 10.35 15.91 13.36
N ASN A 340 10.42 15.97 14.69
CA ASN A 340 11.66 15.88 15.45
C ASN A 340 12.25 14.46 15.52
N THR A 341 11.47 13.42 15.22
CA THR A 341 11.92 12.02 15.33
C THR A 341 12.86 11.61 14.19
N ASP A 342 12.61 12.07 12.96
CA ASP A 342 13.48 11.78 11.81
C ASP A 342 13.46 12.96 10.81
N PRO A 343 14.60 13.54 10.42
CA PRO A 343 14.67 14.67 9.49
C PRO A 343 14.17 14.34 8.07
N ARG A 344 13.97 13.06 7.75
CA ARG A 344 13.36 12.60 6.48
C ARG A 344 11.83 12.60 6.53
N ASN A 345 11.23 12.84 7.69
CA ASN A 345 9.77 12.93 7.79
C ASN A 345 9.25 14.10 6.98
N VAL A 346 8.14 13.90 6.26
CA VAL A 346 7.52 14.92 5.43
C VAL A 346 6.02 14.99 5.70
N ILE A 347 5.49 16.20 5.88
CA ILE A 347 4.06 16.50 5.96
C ILE A 347 3.67 17.35 4.75
N ASP A 348 2.76 16.83 3.94
CA ASP A 348 2.22 17.52 2.76
C ASP A 348 0.83 18.09 3.06
N LEU A 349 0.71 19.41 2.99
CA LEU A 349 -0.49 20.17 3.37
C LEU A 349 -1.26 20.74 2.16
N ALA A 350 -0.97 20.28 0.94
CA ALA A 350 -1.53 20.81 -0.29
C ALA A 350 -3.07 21.04 -0.23
N GLY A 351 -3.52 22.23 -0.62
CA GLY A 351 -4.96 22.52 -0.74
C GLY A 351 -5.73 22.64 0.59
N ASN A 352 -5.04 22.81 1.73
CA ASN A 352 -5.67 23.23 2.98
C ASN A 352 -5.69 24.77 3.11
N PRO A 353 -6.82 25.38 3.54
CA PRO A 353 -6.94 26.83 3.72
C PRO A 353 -6.33 27.28 5.07
N LEU A 354 -5.00 27.19 5.20
CA LEU A 354 -4.32 27.50 6.46
C LEU A 354 -4.48 28.99 6.81
N ARG A 355 -4.84 29.27 8.06
CA ARG A 355 -4.84 30.60 8.65
C ARG A 355 -3.51 30.81 9.34
N CYS A 356 -2.70 31.68 8.76
CA CYS A 356 -1.33 31.90 9.20
C CYS A 356 -1.25 32.95 10.32
N ASP A 357 -1.86 32.60 11.45
CA ASP A 357 -1.85 33.36 12.71
C ASP A 357 -1.03 32.62 13.79
N CYS A 358 -1.26 32.94 15.06
CA CYS A 358 -0.55 32.32 16.18
C CYS A 358 -0.65 30.79 16.24
N ARG A 359 -1.65 30.16 15.62
CA ARG A 359 -1.81 28.70 15.63
C ARG A 359 -0.72 27.95 14.87
N ILE A 360 -0.06 28.60 13.92
CA ILE A 360 1.04 27.99 13.15
C ILE A 360 2.39 28.70 13.36
N ALA A 361 2.46 29.65 14.29
CA ALA A 361 3.65 30.46 14.53
C ALA A 361 4.89 29.61 14.85
N TRP A 362 4.70 28.43 15.46
CA TRP A 362 5.78 27.49 15.77
C TRP A 362 6.56 27.04 14.52
N LEU A 363 5.89 26.92 13.37
CA LEU A 363 6.55 26.59 12.10
C LEU A 363 7.44 27.72 11.59
N ILE A 364 6.99 28.97 11.79
CA ILE A 364 7.61 30.17 11.21
C ILE A 364 8.81 30.63 12.03
N ARG A 365 8.80 30.38 13.35
CA ARG A 365 9.91 30.71 14.26
C ARG A 365 11.13 29.83 14.07
N GLU A 366 10.93 28.61 13.59
CA GLU A 366 11.99 27.61 13.43
C GLU A 366 12.04 27.11 11.98
N PRO A 367 12.15 28.01 10.98
CA PRO A 367 11.98 27.62 9.57
C PRO A 367 13.13 26.73 9.11
N GLU A 368 14.33 26.91 9.65
CA GLU A 368 15.50 26.08 9.34
C GLU A 368 15.31 24.61 9.76
N LEU A 369 14.47 24.35 10.76
CA LEU A 369 14.14 22.98 11.19
C LEU A 369 13.10 22.37 10.25
N TYR A 370 11.99 23.07 10.00
CA TYR A 370 10.80 22.42 9.45
C TYR A 370 10.58 22.66 7.95
N ARG A 371 11.29 23.60 7.29
CA ARG A 371 11.06 23.98 5.89
C ARG A 371 11.18 22.85 4.87
N LYS A 372 12.06 21.87 5.13
CA LYS A 372 12.24 20.71 4.25
C LYS A 372 11.23 19.60 4.52
N GLN A 373 10.66 19.58 5.72
CA GLN A 373 9.77 18.53 6.18
C GLN A 373 8.30 18.91 5.97
N LEU A 374 7.92 20.18 6.04
CA LEU A 374 6.56 20.61 5.77
C LEU A 374 6.46 21.33 4.42
N VAL A 375 5.67 20.75 3.52
CA VAL A 375 5.60 21.14 2.11
C VAL A 375 4.17 21.47 1.67
N ASN A 376 4.07 22.26 0.60
CA ASN A 376 2.80 22.64 -0.06
C ASN A 376 1.75 23.29 0.85
N GLY A 377 2.16 23.87 1.99
CA GLY A 377 1.31 24.64 2.88
C GLY A 377 1.13 26.07 2.36
N HIS A 378 -0.13 26.51 2.25
CA HIS A 378 -0.47 27.85 1.79
C HIS A 378 -1.42 28.55 2.75
N CYS A 379 -1.08 29.79 3.07
CA CYS A 379 -1.87 30.72 3.84
C CYS A 379 -2.97 31.34 2.98
N VAL A 380 -4.19 31.36 3.50
CA VAL A 380 -5.27 32.20 2.99
C VAL A 380 -5.41 33.43 3.87
N GLY A 381 -5.43 34.62 3.27
CA GLY A 381 -5.63 35.85 4.04
C GLY A 381 -7.10 36.10 4.36
N ASP A 382 -7.38 36.56 5.59
CA ASP A 382 -8.72 37.03 5.96
C ASP A 382 -9.00 38.39 5.28
N ASN A 383 -10.10 38.50 4.55
CA ASN A 383 -10.58 39.77 3.96
C ASN A 383 -11.09 40.78 5.02
N GLY A 384 -10.58 40.74 6.25
CA GLY A 384 -11.05 41.56 7.37
C GLY A 384 -9.90 41.96 8.28
N GLY A 385 -9.18 43.01 7.89
CA GLY A 385 -8.26 43.75 8.76
C GLY A 385 -6.78 43.55 8.45
N GLY A 386 -6.26 44.37 7.53
CA GLY A 386 -4.82 44.68 7.49
C GLY A 386 -3.96 43.87 6.51
N MET A 387 -4.38 43.71 5.25
CA MET A 387 -3.45 43.29 4.19
C MET A 387 -2.52 44.45 3.79
N GLY A 388 -1.39 44.54 4.49
CA GLY A 388 -0.13 45.00 3.92
C GLY A 388 0.75 43.79 3.58
N ALA A 389 0.40 43.08 2.52
CA ALA A 389 1.25 42.04 1.95
C ALA A 389 1.46 42.37 0.47
N SER A 390 2.69 42.71 0.11
CA SER A 390 3.16 42.68 -1.28
C SER A 390 3.21 41.21 -1.70
N GLY A 391 2.06 40.68 -2.13
CA GLY A 391 1.92 39.35 -2.70
C GLY A 391 1.64 39.48 -4.19
N VAL A 392 2.46 38.82 -5.01
CA VAL A 392 2.27 38.67 -6.46
C VAL A 392 0.98 37.88 -6.67
N ALA A 393 0.02 38.48 -7.38
CA ALA A 393 -1.18 37.80 -7.83
C ALA A 393 -0.79 36.69 -8.83
N VAL A 394 -1.01 35.43 -8.48
CA VAL A 394 -1.01 34.34 -9.46
C VAL A 394 -2.38 34.36 -10.13
N THR A 395 -2.46 35.02 -11.28
CA THR A 395 -3.62 34.93 -12.17
C THR A 395 -3.44 33.72 -13.08
N ASP A 396 -4.13 32.62 -12.79
CA ASP A 396 -4.46 31.66 -13.84
C ASP A 396 -5.53 32.29 -14.71
N GLY A 397 -5.14 32.64 -15.94
CA GLY A 397 -5.99 33.30 -16.91
C GLY A 397 -7.13 32.41 -17.38
N ASN A 398 -8.28 32.50 -16.73
CA ASN A 398 -9.61 32.58 -17.35
C ASN A 398 -10.68 32.67 -16.25
N THR A 399 -11.26 33.85 -16.01
CA THR A 399 -12.70 34.06 -15.74
C THR A 399 -12.97 35.50 -15.29
N THR A 400 -14.04 36.04 -15.86
CA THR A 400 -14.62 37.37 -15.65
C THR A 400 -15.22 37.53 -14.26
N ALA A 401 -14.86 38.65 -13.61
CA ALA A 401 -15.60 39.46 -12.63
C ALA A 401 -16.46 38.77 -11.55
N GLY A 402 -16.06 38.98 -10.28
CA GLY A 402 -17.01 38.97 -9.14
C GLY A 402 -16.79 37.94 -8.04
N ALA A 403 -15.55 37.69 -7.62
CA ALA A 403 -15.27 37.08 -6.31
C ALA A 403 -13.97 37.69 -5.78
N GLY A 404 -13.98 38.22 -4.55
CA GLY A 404 -12.80 38.86 -3.96
C GLY A 404 -11.58 37.94 -4.04
N ALA A 405 -10.50 38.43 -4.66
CA ALA A 405 -9.27 37.67 -4.83
C ALA A 405 -8.71 37.30 -3.44
N VAL A 406 -8.78 36.02 -3.09
CA VAL A 406 -8.15 35.50 -1.87
C VAL A 406 -6.64 35.51 -2.12
N SER A 407 -5.90 36.31 -1.36
CA SER A 407 -4.44 36.27 -1.40
C SER A 407 -3.95 34.94 -0.82
N VAL A 408 -3.17 34.20 -1.62
CA VAL A 408 -2.56 32.92 -1.24
C VAL A 408 -1.06 33.10 -1.14
N VAL A 409 -0.47 32.77 0.02
CA VAL A 409 0.96 32.95 0.29
C VAL A 409 1.54 31.64 0.81
N ASN A 410 2.75 31.26 0.37
CA ASN A 410 3.44 30.10 0.95
C ASN A 410 3.74 30.37 2.44
N VAL A 411 3.53 29.38 3.32
CA VAL A 411 3.83 29.50 4.76
C VAL A 411 5.27 29.99 5.00
N TRP A 412 6.19 29.59 4.14
CA TRP A 412 7.61 29.94 4.24
C TRP A 412 8.00 31.32 3.70
N SER A 413 7.03 32.10 3.23
CA SER A 413 7.21 33.49 2.78
C SER A 413 6.76 34.52 3.82
N LEU A 414 6.35 34.05 5.01
CA LEU A 414 5.90 34.90 6.10
C LEU A 414 7.08 35.47 6.89
N ASP A 415 6.91 36.69 7.39
CA ASP A 415 7.89 37.38 8.24
C ASP A 415 7.69 37.01 9.71
N GLU A 416 8.76 36.58 10.38
CA GLU A 416 8.81 36.20 11.78
C GLU A 416 8.35 37.34 12.72
N SER A 417 8.60 38.60 12.33
CA SER A 417 8.21 39.78 13.11
C SER A 417 6.70 39.87 13.37
N ARG A 418 5.88 39.28 12.48
CA ARG A 418 4.42 39.22 12.61
C ARG A 418 3.96 38.32 13.76
N TYR A 419 4.81 37.39 14.20
CA TYR A 419 4.48 36.36 15.19
C TYR A 419 5.19 36.57 16.54
N ALA A 420 5.91 37.68 16.70
CA ALA A 420 6.61 38.02 17.94
C ALA A 420 5.67 38.12 19.16
N ARG A 421 4.37 38.34 18.96
CA ARG A 421 3.36 38.47 20.04
C ARG A 421 2.61 37.19 20.37
N CYS A 422 2.83 36.09 19.63
CA CYS A 422 2.17 34.83 19.92
C CYS A 422 2.82 34.18 21.15
N ASP A 423 2.04 33.65 22.08
CA ASP A 423 2.60 32.90 23.21
C ASP A 423 3.18 31.56 22.70
N PRO A 424 4.48 31.26 22.92
CA PRO A 424 5.05 29.95 22.56
C PRO A 424 4.40 28.77 23.27
N HIS A 425 3.76 29.00 24.43
CA HIS A 425 3.18 27.96 25.29
C HIS A 425 1.66 27.81 25.13
N ASN A 426 1.01 28.66 24.32
CA ASN A 426 -0.44 28.65 24.19
C ASN A 426 -0.84 28.51 22.71
N ASN A 427 -1.48 27.38 22.36
CA ASN A 427 -2.00 27.08 21.02
C ASN A 427 -3.17 28.03 20.65
N GLY A 428 -2.88 29.30 20.40
CA GLY A 428 -3.86 30.30 19.93
C GLY A 428 -4.13 31.48 20.84
N GLY A 429 -3.39 31.67 21.93
CA GLY A 429 -3.53 32.85 22.79
C GLY A 429 -2.80 34.08 22.23
N TYR A 430 -3.54 35.10 21.78
CA TYR A 430 -2.99 36.46 21.65
C TYR A 430 -2.84 37.04 23.06
N HIS A 431 -1.61 37.33 23.50
CA HIS A 431 -1.45 38.24 24.63
C HIS A 431 -1.71 39.67 24.12
N ASN A 432 -2.76 40.30 24.66
CA ASN A 432 -3.02 41.73 24.47
C ASN A 432 -1.94 42.54 25.19
N TYR A 433 -0.77 42.68 24.58
CA TYR A 433 0.15 43.76 24.89
C TYR A 433 -0.05 44.86 23.86
N THR A 434 -0.62 45.97 24.32
CA THR A 434 -0.61 47.26 23.62
C THR A 434 0.84 47.65 23.34
N PRO A 435 1.25 47.90 22.10
CA PRO A 435 2.61 48.30 21.81
C PRO A 435 2.78 49.78 22.16
N GLU A 436 3.59 50.09 23.18
CA GLU A 436 4.29 51.38 23.20
C GLU A 436 5.21 51.42 21.97
N LEU A 437 4.98 52.42 21.14
CA LEU A 437 5.71 52.70 19.93
C LEU A 437 7.14 53.14 20.29
N VAL A 438 8.11 52.22 20.32
CA VAL A 438 9.52 52.62 20.40
C VAL A 438 9.99 53.02 19.00
N LEU A 439 9.79 54.30 18.67
CA LEU A 439 10.49 54.96 17.58
C LEU A 439 11.96 55.11 17.97
N LYS A 440 12.83 54.26 17.44
CA LYS A 440 14.26 54.56 17.35
C LYS A 440 14.46 55.63 16.26
N MET A 441 14.50 56.89 16.65
CA MET A 441 15.13 57.94 15.85
C MET A 441 16.52 58.23 16.41
N SER A 442 17.52 58.11 15.54
CA SER A 442 18.86 58.62 15.74
C SER A 442 18.85 60.14 15.66
N SER A 443 19.32 60.83 16.70
CA SER A 443 19.96 62.14 16.56
C SER A 443 20.76 62.50 17.81
N SER A 444 22.03 62.81 17.55
CA SER A 444 22.97 63.62 18.31
C SER A 444 22.36 64.78 19.12
N GLY A 445 22.89 65.03 20.32
CA GLY A 445 22.92 66.38 20.92
C GLY A 445 22.67 66.51 22.42
N VAL A 446 23.76 66.69 23.18
CA VAL A 446 23.96 67.60 24.33
C VAL A 446 23.05 67.53 25.59
N ALA A 447 23.73 67.20 26.70
CA ALA A 447 23.57 67.53 28.13
C ALA A 447 22.37 68.34 28.67
N VAL A 448 21.87 67.93 29.85
CA VAL A 448 22.04 68.60 31.18
C VAL A 448 21.16 67.91 32.26
N GLY A 449 21.74 67.62 33.44
CA GLY A 449 21.13 68.00 34.72
C GLY A 449 20.29 67.00 35.55
N THR A 450 20.91 66.55 36.66
CA THR A 450 20.37 66.47 38.04
C THR A 450 19.29 65.44 38.43
N GLY A 451 19.72 64.48 39.28
CA GLY A 451 19.31 64.43 40.70
C GLY A 451 18.01 63.69 41.05
N GLY A 452 18.10 62.63 41.85
CA GLY A 452 16.95 62.04 42.52
C GLY A 452 17.23 60.69 43.17
N TYR A 453 17.75 60.71 44.40
CA TYR A 453 17.72 59.59 45.35
C TYR A 453 16.27 59.11 45.56
N LEU A 454 16.06 57.81 45.73
CA LEU A 454 15.33 57.25 46.87
C LEU A 454 15.55 55.73 46.99
N SER A 455 15.68 55.34 48.24
CA SER A 455 16.19 54.09 48.77
C SER A 455 15.09 53.17 49.29
N ALA A 456 15.44 51.88 49.34
CA ALA A 456 15.10 50.92 50.39
C ALA A 456 13.66 50.38 50.52
N GLY A 457 13.58 49.06 50.67
CA GLY A 457 12.39 48.34 51.15
C GLY A 457 12.46 46.86 50.80
N GLY A 458 13.23 46.08 51.56
CA GLY A 458 13.26 44.62 51.45
C GLY A 458 12.03 43.96 52.07
N CYS A 459 11.86 42.67 51.82
CA CYS A 459 11.69 41.60 52.82
C CYS A 459 11.26 40.27 52.17
N TYR A 460 12.05 39.24 52.48
CA TYR A 460 11.70 37.83 52.77
C TYR A 460 10.76 37.01 51.85
N GLY A 461 11.29 35.85 51.41
CA GLY A 461 10.51 34.66 51.01
C GLY A 461 9.81 33.98 52.20
N PRO A 462 9.30 32.74 52.10
CA PRO A 462 9.99 31.61 51.44
C PRO A 462 9.13 30.68 50.56
N THR A 463 9.85 29.90 49.76
CA THR A 463 9.71 28.47 49.44
C THR A 463 8.44 27.73 49.90
N LEU A 464 7.79 27.03 48.98
CA LEU A 464 7.30 25.67 49.22
C LEU A 464 7.12 24.89 47.91
N LEU A 465 7.81 23.75 47.88
CA LEU A 465 7.68 22.64 46.94
C LEU A 465 6.28 22.01 47.04
N TYR A 466 5.73 21.60 45.90
CA TYR A 466 5.23 20.24 45.64
C TYR A 466 5.28 19.96 44.14
#